data_AF-A0A7V8Z611-F1
#
_entry.id   AF-A0A7V8Z611-F1
#
_cell.length_a   1.000
_cell.length_b   1.000
_cell.length_c   1.000
_cell.angle_alpha   90.00
_cell.angle_beta   90.00
_cell.angle_gamma   90.00
#
_symmetry.space_group_name_H-M   'P 1'
#
loop_
_entity.id
_entity.type
_entity.pdbx_description
1 polymer ?
#
loop_
_entity_poly.entity_id
_entity_poly.type
_entity_poly.pdbx_seq_one_letter_code
_entity_poly.pdbx_strand_id
1 'polypeptide(L)'
;MKLIDTTVAIDHLRGNESAVQLLRGLIADDERVAASELVRFELLAGVRSDELDELEGFFSAVAWVPVDEGIARSAGLLASRHRQAYGGIDDVDYLIAATALLLGAELLTTNVRHFPMLPDLEPPY
;
A
#
# COMPACT_ATOMS: atom_id res chain seq x y z
N MET A 1 -10.19 6.28 -6.55
CA MET A 1 -9.51 4.99 -6.33
C MET A 1 -8.39 5.17 -5.33
N LYS A 2 -8.28 4.24 -4.40
CA LYS A 2 -7.29 4.24 -3.32
C LYS A 2 -6.37 3.04 -3.45
N LEU A 3 -5.08 3.25 -3.23
CA LEU A 3 -4.09 2.19 -3.14
C LEU A 3 -3.66 2.05 -1.68
N ILE A 4 -3.86 0.88 -1.09
CA ILE A 4 -3.49 0.59 0.29
C ILE A 4 -2.02 0.15 0.34
N ASP A 5 -1.25 0.76 1.23
CA ASP A 5 0.07 0.31 1.66
C ASP A 5 -0.03 -0.76 2.78
N THR A 6 1.04 -1.53 2.98
CA THR A 6 1.14 -2.60 3.97
C THR A 6 0.81 -2.13 5.38
N THR A 7 1.18 -0.90 5.74
CA THR A 7 0.87 -0.33 7.05
C THR A 7 -0.62 -0.30 7.36
N VAL A 8 -1.43 0.22 6.44
CA VAL A 8 -2.90 0.31 6.59
C VAL A 8 -3.54 -1.08 6.56
N ALA A 9 -3.04 -1.99 5.73
CA ALA A 9 -3.52 -3.37 5.71
C ALA A 9 -3.25 -4.10 7.04
N ILE A 10 -2.05 -3.96 7.60
CA ILE A 10 -1.69 -4.53 8.90
C ILE A 10 -2.55 -3.94 10.02
N ASP A 11 -2.74 -2.62 10.04
CA ASP A 11 -3.57 -1.97 11.05
C ASP A 11 -5.02 -2.50 10.99
N HIS A 12 -5.58 -2.66 9.79
CA HIS A 12 -6.91 -3.24 9.62
C HIS A 12 -7.00 -4.68 10.16
N LEU A 13 -6.06 -5.56 9.76
CA LEU A 13 -6.00 -6.96 10.19
C LEU A 13 -5.75 -7.11 11.70
N ARG A 14 -5.18 -6.09 12.35
CA ARG A 14 -5.03 -6.06 13.81
C ARG A 14 -6.24 -5.46 14.54
N GLY A 15 -7.29 -5.10 13.81
CA GLY A 15 -8.49 -4.49 14.37
C GLY A 15 -8.29 -3.05 14.85
N ASN A 16 -7.30 -2.32 14.32
CA ASN A 16 -7.15 -0.89 14.59
C ASN A 16 -8.41 -0.15 14.14
N GLU A 17 -9.08 0.51 15.08
CA GLU A 17 -10.39 1.11 14.84
C GLU A 17 -10.36 2.16 13.71
N SER A 18 -9.32 2.99 13.64
CA SER A 18 -9.19 4.00 12.59
C SER A 18 -9.05 3.37 11.20
N ALA A 19 -8.22 2.33 11.06
CA ALA A 19 -8.05 1.62 9.79
C ALA A 19 -9.34 0.87 9.38
N VAL A 20 -10.02 0.25 10.35
CA VAL A 20 -11.31 -0.41 10.11
C VAL A 20 -12.37 0.59 9.65
N GLN A 21 -12.47 1.76 10.30
CA GLN A 21 -13.40 2.81 9.91
C GLN A 21 -13.06 3.38 8.52
N LEU A 22 -11.79 3.62 8.24
CA LEU A 22 -11.31 4.07 6.92
C LEU A 22 -11.77 3.11 5.82
N LEU A 23 -11.43 1.82 5.91
CA LEU A 23 -11.74 0.86 4.84
C LEU A 23 -13.25 0.64 4.69
N ARG A 24 -14.00 0.62 5.79
CA ARG A 24 -15.48 0.54 5.74
C ARG A 24 -16.09 1.78 5.08
N GLY A 25 -15.58 2.97 5.36
CA GLY A 25 -16.02 4.22 4.74
C GLY A 25 -15.79 4.20 3.24
N LEU A 26 -14.60 3.82 2.79
CA LEU A 26 -14.28 3.69 1.36
C LEU A 26 -15.23 2.73 0.63
N ILE A 27 -15.53 1.57 1.24
CA ILE A 27 -16.49 0.63 0.66
C ILE A 27 -17.91 1.22 0.61
N ALA A 28 -18.34 1.90 1.68
CA ALA A 28 -19.66 2.52 1.74
C ALA A 28 -19.84 3.64 0.69
N ASP A 29 -18.75 4.34 0.37
CA ASP A 29 -18.70 5.40 -0.64
C ASP A 29 -18.48 4.88 -2.07
N ASP A 30 -18.50 3.55 -2.27
CA ASP A 30 -18.24 2.88 -3.56
C ASP A 30 -16.86 3.22 -4.16
N GLU A 31 -15.88 3.55 -3.30
CA GLU A 31 -14.51 3.78 -3.72
C GLU A 31 -13.82 2.48 -4.11
N ARG A 32 -13.10 2.50 -5.23
CA ARG A 32 -12.27 1.37 -5.65
C ARG A 32 -11.03 1.30 -4.78
N VAL A 33 -10.90 0.21 -4.03
CA VAL A 33 -9.76 -0.09 -3.17
C VAL A 33 -8.87 -1.16 -3.82
N ALA A 34 -7.59 -0.86 -3.94
CA ALA A 34 -6.60 -1.78 -4.48
C ALA A 34 -5.34 -1.84 -3.60
N ALA A 35 -4.50 -2.85 -3.80
CA ALA A 35 -3.17 -2.95 -3.23
C ALA A 35 -2.19 -3.59 -4.24
N SER A 36 -0.90 -3.33 -4.09
CA SER A 36 0.14 -4.00 -4.91
C SER A 36 0.29 -5.46 -4.49
N GLU A 37 0.64 -6.36 -5.42
CA GLU A 37 1.04 -7.74 -5.09
C GLU A 37 2.22 -7.79 -4.11
N LEU A 38 3.02 -6.72 -4.00
CA LEU A 38 4.07 -6.62 -2.98
C LEU A 38 3.51 -6.49 -1.56
N VAL A 39 2.38 -5.80 -1.39
CA VAL A 39 1.67 -5.74 -0.11
C VAL A 39 1.15 -7.14 0.25
N ARG A 40 0.61 -7.88 -0.73
CA ARG A 40 0.20 -9.29 -0.52
C ARG A 40 1.38 -10.13 -0.05
N PHE A 41 2.52 -9.99 -0.71
CA PHE A 41 3.75 -10.70 -0.34
C PHE A 41 4.17 -10.38 1.10
N GLU A 42 4.19 -9.11 1.50
CA GLU A 42 4.58 -8.71 2.85
C GLU A 42 3.62 -9.24 3.92
N LEU A 43 2.31 -9.20 3.65
CA LEU A 43 1.30 -9.76 4.55
C LEU A 43 1.46 -11.28 4.69
N LEU A 44 1.62 -12.00 3.59
CA LEU A 44 1.88 -13.45 3.61
C LEU A 44 3.19 -13.80 4.30
N ALA A 45 4.23 -12.98 4.16
CA ALA A 45 5.51 -13.20 4.82
C ALA A 45 5.43 -12.98 6.34
N GLY A 46 4.51 -12.12 6.80
CA GLY A 46 4.33 -11.77 8.20
C GLY A 46 3.22 -12.52 8.95
N VAL A 47 2.35 -13.24 8.25
CA VAL A 47 1.16 -13.89 8.84
C VAL A 47 1.52 -15.10 9.69
N ARG A 48 0.80 -15.30 10.80
CA ARG A 48 0.85 -16.53 11.59
C ARG A 48 -0.21 -17.52 11.11
N SER A 49 -0.01 -18.81 11.37
CA SER A 49 -0.91 -19.86 10.87
C SER A 49 -2.36 -19.72 11.36
N ASP A 50 -2.57 -19.15 12.54
CA ASP A 50 -3.88 -18.90 13.14
C ASP A 50 -4.58 -17.64 12.61
N GLU A 51 -3.89 -16.81 11.82
CA GLU A 51 -4.41 -15.56 11.22
C GLU A 51 -4.69 -15.71 9.71
N LEU A 52 -4.46 -16.90 9.13
CA LEU A 52 -4.48 -17.10 7.69
C LEU A 52 -5.88 -16.96 7.07
N ASP A 53 -6.92 -17.45 7.76
CA ASP A 53 -8.31 -17.34 7.28
C ASP A 53 -8.79 -15.87 7.22
N GLU A 54 -8.39 -15.06 8.20
CA GLU A 54 -8.69 -13.62 8.23
C GLU A 54 -7.96 -12.89 7.10
N LEU A 55 -6.69 -13.25 6.87
CA LEU A 55 -5.90 -12.69 5.77
C LEU A 55 -6.49 -13.02 4.39
N GLU A 56 -6.91 -14.26 4.17
CA GLU A 56 -7.58 -14.66 2.91
C GLU A 56 -8.92 -13.93 2.73
N GLY A 57 -9.66 -13.70 3.82
CA GLY A 57 -10.84 -12.84 3.83
C GLY A 57 -10.53 -11.43 3.34
N PHE A 58 -9.47 -10.81 3.86
CA PHE A 58 -9.00 -9.50 3.39
C PHE A 58 -8.58 -9.53 1.92
N PHE A 59 -7.85 -10.57 1.47
CA PHE A 59 -7.43 -10.69 0.07
C PHE A 59 -8.60 -10.74 -0.90
N SER A 60 -9.71 -11.37 -0.52
CA SER A 60 -10.92 -11.44 -1.34
C SER A 60 -11.64 -10.10 -1.51
N ALA A 61 -11.40 -9.13 -0.60
CA ALA A 61 -12.07 -7.84 -0.57
C ALA A 61 -11.30 -6.72 -1.29
N VAL A 62 -10.03 -6.96 -1.67
CA VAL A 62 -9.14 -5.95 -2.27
C VAL A 62 -8.79 -6.32 -3.70
N ALA A 63 -8.73 -5.33 -4.60
CA ALA A 63 -8.20 -5.54 -5.95
C ALA A 63 -6.67 -5.55 -5.94
N TRP A 64 -6.04 -6.48 -6.66
CA TRP A 64 -4.58 -6.64 -6.61
C TRP A 64 -3.92 -6.22 -7.91
N VAL A 65 -2.89 -5.39 -7.78
CA VAL A 65 -2.16 -4.81 -8.91
C VAL A 65 -0.84 -5.57 -9.09
N PRO A 66 -0.64 -6.26 -10.23
CA PRO A 66 0.62 -6.95 -10.51
C PRO A 66 1.74 -5.95 -10.76
N VAL A 67 2.97 -6.33 -10.40
CA VAL A 67 4.18 -5.56 -10.75
C VAL A 67 4.62 -5.94 -12.16
N ASP A 68 4.49 -5.01 -13.09
CA ASP A 68 4.95 -5.16 -14.47
C ASP A 68 6.23 -4.35 -14.76
N GLU A 69 6.69 -4.40 -16.01
CA GLU A 69 7.87 -3.65 -16.45
C GLU A 69 7.70 -2.13 -16.28
N GLY A 70 6.49 -1.60 -16.47
CA GLY A 70 6.19 -0.17 -16.34
C GLY A 70 6.37 0.29 -14.89
N ILE A 71 5.82 -0.46 -13.93
CA ILE A 71 5.99 -0.21 -12.49
C ILE A 71 7.47 -0.33 -12.12
N ALA A 72 8.15 -1.39 -12.55
CA ALA A 72 9.56 -1.62 -12.21
C ALA A 72 10.48 -0.50 -12.71
N ARG A 73 10.29 -0.04 -13.96
CA ARG A 73 11.08 1.07 -14.53
C ARG A 73 10.81 2.39 -13.82
N SER A 74 9.53 2.70 -13.56
CA SER A 74 9.15 3.91 -12.83
C SER A 74 9.72 3.91 -11.41
N ALA A 75 9.63 2.79 -10.69
CA ALA A 75 10.22 2.64 -9.36
C ALA A 75 11.74 2.85 -9.37
N GLY A 76 12.46 2.30 -10.36
CA GLY A 76 13.89 2.51 -10.51
C GLY A 76 14.26 3.99 -10.70
N LEU A 77 13.45 4.76 -11.44
CA LEU A 77 13.65 6.20 -11.58
C LEU A 77 13.39 6.96 -10.27
N LEU A 78 12.35 6.59 -9.53
CA LEU A 78 12.07 7.16 -8.21
C LEU A 78 13.22 6.89 -7.24
N ALA A 79 13.68 5.64 -7.17
CA ALA A 79 14.81 5.25 -6.35
C ALA A 79 16.08 6.03 -6.72
N SER A 80 16.38 6.15 -8.02
CA SER A 80 17.54 6.92 -8.49
C SER A 80 17.49 8.39 -8.06
N ARG A 81 16.31 8.99 -7.95
CA ARG A 81 16.13 10.40 -7.60
C ARG A 81 16.15 10.64 -6.09
N HIS A 82 15.55 9.73 -5.32
CA HIS A 82 15.24 9.99 -3.92
C HIS A 82 16.15 9.25 -2.92
N ARG A 83 16.72 8.09 -3.29
CA ARG A 83 17.45 7.22 -2.34
C ARG A 83 18.66 7.89 -1.69
N GLN A 84 19.32 8.83 -2.37
CA GLN A 84 20.45 9.56 -1.78
C GLN A 84 20.03 10.67 -0.81
N ALA A 85 18.87 11.28 -1.05
CA ALA A 85 18.38 12.41 -0.27
C ALA A 85 17.54 11.97 0.94
N TYR A 86 16.92 10.79 0.87
CA TYR A 86 16.02 10.27 1.89
C TYR A 86 16.48 8.87 2.32
N GLY A 87 16.77 8.71 3.60
CA GLY A 87 17.17 7.43 4.18
C GLY A 87 15.97 6.59 4.60
N GLY A 88 16.14 5.26 4.61
CA GLY A 88 15.15 4.32 5.14
C GLY A 88 13.94 4.05 4.23
N ILE A 89 14.07 4.28 2.92
CA ILE A 89 13.05 3.89 1.93
C ILE A 89 13.47 2.56 1.32
N ASP A 90 12.60 1.56 1.44
CA ASP A 90 12.85 0.22 0.91
C ASP A 90 12.50 0.14 -0.58
N ASP A 91 13.03 -0.88 -1.27
CA ASP A 91 12.76 -1.06 -2.71
C ASP A 91 11.26 -1.30 -2.99
N VAL A 92 10.56 -1.91 -2.04
CA VAL A 92 9.10 -2.12 -2.09
C VAL A 92 8.35 -0.79 -2.03
N ASP A 93 8.78 0.16 -1.20
CA ASP A 93 8.15 1.50 -1.10
C ASP A 93 8.20 2.22 -2.46
N TYR A 94 9.33 2.13 -3.18
CA TYR A 94 9.44 2.71 -4.52
C TYR A 94 8.50 2.05 -5.54
N LEU A 95 8.30 0.73 -5.44
CA LEU A 95 7.39 -0.02 -6.30
C LEU A 95 5.92 0.32 -5.98
N ILE A 96 5.56 0.47 -4.71
CA ILE A 96 4.23 0.92 -4.27
C ILE A 96 3.97 2.35 -4.74
N ALA A 97 4.93 3.27 -4.57
CA ALA A 97 4.82 4.64 -5.05
C ALA A 97 4.63 4.71 -6.57
N ALA A 98 5.42 3.94 -7.32
CA ALA A 98 5.30 3.86 -8.78
C ALA A 98 3.94 3.29 -9.20
N THR A 99 3.43 2.30 -8.48
CA THR A 99 2.10 1.73 -8.69
C THR A 99 1.01 2.80 -8.51
N ALA A 100 1.07 3.57 -7.41
CA ALA A 100 0.12 4.64 -7.15
C ALA A 100 0.14 5.71 -8.26
N LEU A 101 1.33 6.18 -8.64
CA LEU A 101 1.51 7.20 -9.68
C LEU A 101 0.99 6.75 -11.05
N LEU A 102 1.28 5.51 -11.46
CA LEU A 102 0.86 5.01 -12.77
C LEU A 102 -0.65 4.75 -12.85
N LEU A 103 -1.29 4.40 -11.73
CA LEU A 103 -2.74 4.24 -11.66
C LEU A 103 -3.50 5.56 -11.44
N GLY A 104 -2.79 6.66 -11.11
CA GLY A 104 -3.42 7.88 -10.62
C GLY A 104 -4.20 7.65 -9.32
N ALA A 105 -3.74 6.71 -8.49
CA ALA A 105 -4.36 6.35 -7.23
C ALA A 105 -3.80 7.18 -6.07
N GLU A 106 -4.65 7.47 -5.09
CA GLU A 106 -4.21 8.05 -3.82
C GLU A 106 -3.66 6.93 -2.92
N LEU A 107 -2.41 7.07 -2.48
CA LEU A 107 -1.79 6.10 -1.59
C LEU A 107 -2.27 6.32 -0.15
N LEU A 108 -2.72 5.25 0.50
CA LEU A 108 -3.09 5.23 1.91
C LEU A 108 -1.97 4.54 2.71
N THR A 109 -1.20 5.31 3.48
CA THR A 109 -0.08 4.82 4.29
C THR A 109 0.04 5.61 5.59
N THR A 110 0.44 4.96 6.68
CA THR A 110 0.82 5.67 7.92
C THR A 110 2.33 6.00 7.95
N ASN A 111 3.12 5.48 6.99
CA ASN A 111 4.55 5.72 6.86
C ASN A 111 4.88 6.80 5.81
N VAL A 112 4.19 7.94 5.86
CA VAL A 112 4.33 9.05 4.88
C VAL A 112 5.78 9.43 4.58
N ARG A 113 6.67 9.40 5.57
CA ARG A 113 8.10 9.70 5.40
C ARG A 113 8.84 8.79 4.40
N HIS A 114 8.33 7.58 4.11
CA HIS A 114 8.92 6.67 3.13
C HIS A 114 8.53 7.03 1.70
N PHE A 115 7.57 7.96 1.53
CA PHE A 115 7.01 8.32 0.23
C PHE A 115 7.25 9.80 -0.15
N PRO A 116 8.49 10.35 -0.05
CA PRO A 116 8.77 11.75 -0.36
C PRO A 116 8.59 12.11 -1.84
N MET A 117 8.38 11.11 -2.70
CA MET A 117 8.10 11.27 -4.12
C MET A 117 6.62 11.53 -4.44
N LEU A 118 5.73 11.38 -3.45
CA LEU A 118 4.31 11.69 -3.57
C LEU A 118 4.06 13.04 -2.88
N PRO A 119 3.82 14.12 -3.64
CA PRO A 119 3.52 15.42 -3.05
C PRO A 119 2.18 15.37 -2.31
N ASP A 120 2.07 16.17 -1.25
CA ASP A 120 0.84 16.35 -0.46
C ASP A 120 0.28 15.04 0.14
N LEU A 121 1.12 14.02 0.33
CA LEU A 121 0.75 12.78 0.99
C LEU A 121 0.59 13.02 2.50
N GLU A 122 -0.58 12.65 3.03
CA GLU A 122 -0.92 12.74 4.45
C GLU A 122 -1.34 11.36 4.98
N PRO A 123 -1.15 11.08 6.29
CA PRO A 123 -1.64 9.83 6.86
C PRO A 123 -3.18 9.83 6.81
N PRO A 124 -3.82 8.69 6.49
CA PRO A 124 -5.27 8.64 6.32
C PRO A 124 -6.04 8.65 7.65
N TYR A 125 -5.34 8.53 8.78
CA TYR A 125 -5.84 8.62 10.15
C TYR A 125 -4.71 8.91 11.14
#